data_AF-A0A351HT51-F1
#
_entry.id   AF-A0A351HT51-F1
#
_cell.length_a   1.000
_cell.length_b   1.000
_cell.length_c   1.000
_cell.angle_alpha   90.00
_cell.angle_beta   90.00
_cell.angle_gamma   90.00
#
_symmetry.space_group_name_H-M   'P 1'
#
loop_
_entity.id
_entity.type
_entity.pdbx_description
1 polymer ?
#
loop_
_entity_poly.entity_id
_entity_poly.type
_entity_poly.pdbx_seq_one_letter_code
_entity_poly.pdbx_strand_id
1 'polypeptide(L)'
;MNQRTELEKRFLALLQTPVSEDMKEVHSFHKRMNRYKDYVLTFLYHPGVPPDNNGSERAIRNIKAKQKVSGQFKTQRGAHIYAVIQSVTDTCIKNDQNILSTFYTIAKLHPE
;
A
#
# COMPACT_ATOMS: atom_id res chain seq x y z
N MET A 1 -17.28 5.02 -27.12
CA MET A 1 -15.95 4.61 -26.63
C MET A 1 -16.04 4.47 -25.11
N ASN A 2 -15.50 3.40 -24.50
CA ASN A 2 -15.60 3.16 -23.06
C ASN A 2 -14.78 4.22 -22.30
N GLN A 3 -15.36 4.87 -21.28
CA GLN A 3 -14.69 5.92 -20.48
C GLN A 3 -13.37 5.43 -19.87
N ARG A 4 -13.28 4.14 -19.52
CA ARG A 4 -12.04 3.53 -19.00
C ARG A 4 -10.92 3.58 -20.03
N THR A 5 -11.21 3.16 -21.26
CA THR A 5 -10.25 3.16 -22.37
C THR A 5 -9.78 4.57 -22.71
N GLU A 6 -10.64 5.58 -22.57
CA GLU A 6 -10.24 6.98 -22.79
C GLU A 6 -9.23 7.46 -21.73
N LEU A 7 -9.48 7.13 -20.44
CA LEU A 7 -8.55 7.46 -19.35
C LEU A 7 -7.19 6.79 -19.53
N GLU A 8 -7.16 5.51 -19.92
CA GLU A 8 -5.93 4.79 -20.18
C GLU A 8 -5.14 5.37 -21.35
N LYS A 9 -5.82 5.68 -22.46
CA LYS A 9 -5.20 6.32 -23.62
C LYS A 9 -4.59 7.68 -23.23
N ARG A 10 -5.34 8.49 -22.49
CA ARG A 10 -4.86 9.79 -22.01
C ARG A 10 -3.65 9.63 -21.07
N PHE A 11 -3.70 8.66 -20.15
CA PHE A 11 -2.59 8.38 -19.24
C PHE A 11 -1.32 7.96 -20.00
N LEU A 12 -1.44 7.03 -20.97
CA LEU A 12 -0.32 6.60 -21.79
C LEU A 12 0.24 7.71 -22.68
N ALA A 13 -0.62 8.57 -23.23
CA ALA A 13 -0.19 9.73 -24.00
C ALA A 13 0.62 10.73 -23.15
N LEU A 14 0.19 10.99 -21.91
CA LEU A 14 0.95 11.82 -20.97
C LEU A 14 2.32 11.20 -20.62
N LEU A 15 2.40 9.88 -20.46
CA LEU A 15 3.68 9.20 -20.20
C LEU A 15 4.64 9.24 -21.39
N GLN A 16 4.15 9.39 -22.61
CA GLN A 16 4.98 9.53 -23.82
C GLN A 16 5.49 10.96 -24.04
N THR A 17 5.00 11.92 -23.27
CA THR A 17 5.45 13.31 -23.39
C THR A 17 6.91 13.41 -22.93
N PRO A 18 7.82 13.99 -23.73
CA PRO A 18 9.21 14.16 -23.34
C PRO A 18 9.30 15.07 -22.11
N VAL A 19 10.13 14.67 -21.14
CA VAL A 19 10.42 15.46 -19.94
C VAL A 19 11.75 16.17 -20.16
N SER A 20 11.80 17.44 -19.78
CA SER A 20 13.01 18.24 -19.91
C SER A 20 14.12 17.73 -18.97
N GLU A 21 15.34 17.64 -19.48
CA GLU A 21 16.50 17.03 -18.78
C GLU A 21 16.96 17.83 -17.56
N ASP A 22 16.67 19.13 -17.52
CA ASP A 22 16.97 20.03 -16.40
C ASP A 22 16.10 19.77 -15.17
N MET A 23 14.94 19.13 -15.33
CA MET A 23 13.98 18.85 -14.25
C MET A 23 14.21 17.48 -13.59
N LYS A 24 15.31 17.32 -12.84
CA LYS A 24 15.72 16.05 -12.21
C LYS A 24 14.59 15.32 -11.43
N GLU A 25 13.82 16.06 -10.63
CA GLU A 25 12.72 15.48 -9.84
C GLU A 25 11.58 14.94 -10.72
N VAL A 26 11.20 15.71 -11.73
CA VAL A 26 10.17 15.31 -12.71
C VAL A 26 10.64 14.11 -13.51
N HIS A 27 11.92 14.07 -13.88
CA HIS A 27 12.52 12.93 -14.58
C HIS A 27 12.46 11.64 -13.73
N SER A 28 12.78 11.74 -12.43
CA SER A 28 12.69 10.62 -11.49
C SER A 28 11.24 10.17 -11.27
N PHE A 29 10.30 11.11 -11.19
CA PHE A 29 8.88 10.82 -11.11
C PHE A 29 8.37 10.12 -12.38
N HIS A 30 8.66 10.67 -13.56
CA HIS A 30 8.27 10.12 -14.86
C HIS A 30 8.80 8.70 -15.09
N LYS A 31 10.07 8.44 -14.73
CA LYS A 31 10.66 7.09 -14.78
C LYS A 31 9.91 6.10 -13.88
N ARG A 32 9.50 6.52 -12.67
CA ARG A 32 8.70 5.68 -11.76
C ARG A 32 7.28 5.47 -12.29
N MET A 33 6.65 6.51 -12.81
CA MET A 33 5.33 6.41 -13.43
C MET A 33 5.32 5.43 -14.61
N ASN A 34 6.34 5.48 -15.46
CA ASN A 34 6.51 4.51 -16.54
C ASN A 34 6.73 3.08 -16.03
N ARG A 35 7.55 2.90 -14.98
CA ARG A 35 7.80 1.59 -14.36
C ARG A 35 6.53 0.96 -13.78
N TYR A 36 5.65 1.75 -13.18
CA TYR A 36 4.47 1.26 -12.46
C TYR A 36 3.15 1.55 -13.18
N LYS A 37 3.19 1.91 -14.48
CA LYS A 37 2.03 2.35 -15.26
C LYS A 37 0.85 1.39 -15.19
N ASP A 38 1.11 0.08 -15.17
CA ASP A 38 0.06 -0.95 -15.16
C ASP A 38 -0.69 -1.03 -13.83
N TYR A 39 -0.16 -0.42 -12.76
CA TYR A 39 -0.76 -0.44 -11.42
C TYR A 39 -1.54 0.85 -11.09
N VAL A 40 -1.30 1.95 -11.82
CA VAL A 40 -1.85 3.28 -11.49
C VAL A 40 -3.38 3.30 -11.60
N LEU A 41 -3.94 2.61 -12.60
CA LEU A 41 -5.37 2.63 -12.92
C LEU A 41 -6.10 1.35 -12.49
N THR A 42 -5.52 0.56 -11.58
CA THR A 42 -6.09 -0.71 -11.08
C THR A 42 -7.55 -0.58 -10.61
N PHE A 43 -7.89 0.56 -9.96
CA PHE A 43 -9.24 0.86 -9.48
C PHE A 43 -10.30 0.94 -10.59
N LEU A 44 -9.92 1.17 -11.85
CA LEU A 44 -10.85 1.14 -12.98
C LEU A 44 -11.38 -0.28 -13.24
N TYR A 45 -10.64 -1.31 -12.85
CA TYR A 45 -10.96 -2.72 -13.09
C TYR A 45 -11.44 -3.45 -11.85
N HIS A 46 -11.03 -2.98 -10.67
CA HIS A 46 -11.35 -3.62 -9.40
C HIS A 46 -12.07 -2.63 -8.47
N PRO A 47 -13.41 -2.69 -8.37
CA PRO A 47 -14.20 -1.75 -7.57
C PRO A 47 -13.81 -1.69 -6.08
N GLY A 48 -13.22 -2.76 -5.54
CA GLY A 48 -12.73 -2.80 -4.16
C GLY A 48 -11.36 -2.13 -3.95
N VAL A 49 -10.68 -1.69 -5.02
CA VAL A 49 -9.41 -0.99 -4.95
C VAL A 49 -9.68 0.51 -4.99
N PRO A 50 -9.28 1.29 -3.95
CA PRO A 50 -9.45 2.74 -3.98
C PRO A 50 -8.54 3.39 -5.03
N PRO A 51 -8.88 4.59 -5.52
CA PRO A 51 -8.05 5.35 -6.45
C PRO A 51 -6.79 5.96 -5.80
N ASP A 52 -6.65 5.81 -4.48
CA ASP A 52 -5.54 6.33 -3.69
C ASP A 52 -4.83 5.22 -2.90
N ASN A 53 -3.66 5.55 -2.35
CA ASN A 53 -2.85 4.64 -1.52
C ASN A 53 -2.99 4.92 -0.01
N ASN A 54 -3.98 5.72 0.42
CA ASN A 54 -4.09 6.21 1.80
C ASN A 54 -4.18 5.07 2.82
N GLY A 55 -4.88 3.99 2.46
CA GLY A 55 -4.98 2.80 3.30
C GLY A 55 -3.62 2.16 3.58
N SER A 56 -2.80 2.03 2.55
CA SER A 56 -1.43 1.49 2.66
C SER A 56 -0.52 2.42 3.46
N GLU A 57 -0.63 3.73 3.26
CA GLU A 57 0.13 4.71 4.05
C GLU A 57 -0.26 4.70 5.53
N ARG A 58 -1.56 4.56 5.84
CA ARG A 58 -2.02 4.43 7.23
C ARG A 58 -1.43 3.20 7.92
N ALA A 59 -1.40 2.05 7.25
CA ALA A 59 -0.86 0.81 7.80
C ALA A 59 0.61 0.94 8.26
N ILE A 60 1.44 1.67 7.49
CA ILE A 60 2.87 1.84 7.82
C ILE A 60 3.13 2.88 8.93
N ARG A 61 2.17 3.75 9.25
CA ARG A 61 2.36 4.79 10.29
C ARG A 61 2.62 4.19 11.66
N ASN A 62 1.95 3.09 12.02
CA ASN A 62 2.12 2.44 13.32
C ASN A 62 3.56 1.96 13.53
N ILE A 63 4.18 1.42 12.48
CA ILE A 63 5.59 1.03 12.50
C ILE A 63 6.48 2.26 12.74
N LYS A 64 6.19 3.39 12.07
CA LYS A 64 6.97 4.62 12.26
C LYS A 64 6.78 5.23 13.66
N ALA A 65 5.57 5.19 14.20
CA ALA A 65 5.28 5.61 15.58
C ALA A 65 6.03 4.72 16.58
N LYS A 66 6.06 3.40 16.36
CA LYS A 66 6.85 2.48 17.18
C LYS A 66 8.35 2.79 17.14
N GLN A 67 8.87 3.15 15.98
CA GLN A 67 10.28 3.57 15.83
C GLN A 67 10.58 4.96 16.40
N LYS A 68 9.68 5.93 16.27
CA LYS A 68 10.00 7.32 16.65
C LYS A 68 9.62 7.65 18.09
N VAL A 69 8.53 7.06 18.58
CA VAL A 69 7.88 7.45 19.84
C VAL A 69 7.96 6.34 20.87
N SER A 70 7.64 5.10 20.50
CA SER A 70 7.53 3.99 21.45
C SER A 70 8.82 3.18 21.64
N GLY A 71 9.98 3.86 21.64
CA GLY A 71 11.26 3.26 22.05
C GLY A 71 11.90 2.26 21.07
N GLN A 72 11.54 2.29 19.79
CA GLN A 72 12.15 1.48 18.73
C GLN A 72 12.03 -0.04 18.94
N PHE A 73 12.77 -0.80 18.12
CA PHE A 73 12.90 -2.25 18.22
C PHE A 73 14.31 -2.60 18.67
N LYS A 74 14.43 -3.41 19.72
CA LYS A 74 15.73 -3.86 20.25
C LYS A 74 16.39 -4.92 19.36
N THR A 75 15.60 -5.71 18.64
CA THR A 75 16.07 -6.80 17.78
C THR A 75 15.21 -6.89 16.52
N GLN A 76 15.79 -7.44 15.44
CA GLN A 76 15.05 -7.71 14.20
C GLN A 76 13.90 -8.69 14.42
N ARG A 77 14.10 -9.69 15.28
CA ARG A 77 13.04 -10.63 15.68
C ARG A 77 11.85 -9.89 16.31
N GLY A 78 12.10 -8.94 17.21
CA GLY A 78 11.04 -8.13 17.83
C GLY A 78 10.30 -7.26 16.83
N ALA A 79 11.01 -6.67 15.87
CA ALA A 79 10.41 -5.91 14.77
C ALA A 79 9.51 -6.79 13.89
N HIS A 80 9.97 -8.01 13.57
CA HIS A 80 9.19 -8.96 12.78
C HIS A 80 7.91 -9.42 13.50
N ILE A 81 8.00 -9.78 14.78
CA ILE A 81 6.82 -10.14 15.60
C ILE A 81 5.80 -9.00 15.60
N TYR A 82 6.26 -7.76 15.80
CA TYR A 82 5.40 -6.58 15.74
C TYR A 82 4.72 -6.42 14.38
N ALA A 83 5.48 -6.57 13.28
CA ALA A 83 4.94 -6.47 11.93
C ALA A 83 3.87 -7.54 11.64
N VAL A 84 4.06 -8.77 12.14
CA VAL A 84 3.06 -9.85 12.01
C VAL A 84 1.78 -9.48 12.76
N ILE A 85 1.87 -9.08 14.02
CA ILE A 85 0.70 -8.67 14.83
C ILE A 85 -0.03 -7.51 14.16
N GLN A 86 0.70 -6.51 13.65
CA GLN A 86 0.09 -5.37 12.99
C GLN A 86 -0.57 -5.75 11.67
N SER A 87 0.03 -6.65 10.89
CA SER A 87 -0.56 -7.16 9.65
C SER A 87 -1.91 -7.86 9.89
N VAL A 88 -1.99 -8.71 10.92
CA VAL A 88 -3.25 -9.36 11.34
C VAL A 88 -4.27 -8.32 11.80
N THR A 89 -3.84 -7.33 12.58
CA THR A 89 -4.70 -6.26 13.08
C THR A 89 -5.29 -5.43 11.94
N ASP A 90 -4.46 -4.98 11.00
CA ASP A 90 -4.89 -4.20 9.83
C ASP A 90 -5.83 -5.01 8.94
N THR A 91 -5.60 -6.33 8.84
CA THR A 91 -6.50 -7.24 8.11
C THR A 91 -7.86 -7.35 8.79
N CYS A 92 -7.91 -7.46 10.12
CA CYS A 92 -9.17 -7.46 10.86
C CYS A 92 -9.95 -6.17 10.63
N ILE A 93 -9.28 -5.02 10.74
CA ILE A 93 -9.89 -3.69 10.54
C ILE A 93 -10.44 -3.56 9.12
N LYS A 94 -9.69 -4.03 8.10
CA LYS A 94 -10.13 -3.98 6.69
C LYS A 94 -11.36 -4.84 6.39
N ASN A 95 -11.62 -5.86 7.20
CA ASN A 95 -12.73 -6.80 7.00
C ASN A 95 -13.83 -6.63 8.06
N ASP A 96 -13.84 -5.50 8.79
CA ASP A 96 -14.81 -5.20 9.85
C ASP A 96 -14.90 -6.31 10.93
N GLN A 97 -13.77 -6.93 11.26
CA GLN A 97 -13.67 -8.00 12.25
C GLN A 97 -13.22 -7.48 13.61
N ASN A 98 -13.71 -8.12 14.67
CA ASN A 98 -13.24 -7.84 16.03
C ASN A 98 -11.82 -8.40 16.24
N ILE A 99 -10.87 -7.49 16.48
CA ILE A 99 -9.44 -7.79 16.59
C ILE A 99 -9.16 -8.81 17.71
N LEU A 100 -9.78 -8.62 18.88
CA LEU A 100 -9.52 -9.46 20.05
C LEU A 100 -10.02 -10.88 19.83
N SER A 101 -11.24 -11.06 19.30
CA SER A 101 -11.76 -12.39 18.98
C SER A 101 -10.92 -13.10 17.91
N THR A 102 -10.40 -12.36 16.92
CA THR A 102 -9.52 -12.94 15.90
C THR A 102 -8.23 -13.44 16.52
N PHE A 103 -7.59 -12.66 17.40
CA PHE A 103 -6.40 -13.14 18.11
C PHE A 103 -6.68 -14.36 18.98
N TYR A 104 -7.80 -14.42 19.69
CA TYR A 104 -8.19 -15.62 20.43
C TYR A 104 -8.39 -16.84 19.54
N THR A 105 -8.96 -16.64 18.35
CA THR A 105 -9.16 -17.72 17.36
C THR A 105 -7.83 -18.24 16.85
N ILE A 106 -6.92 -17.34 16.46
CA ILE A 106 -5.56 -17.68 16.01
C ILE A 106 -4.78 -18.40 17.11
N ALA A 107 -4.90 -17.97 18.36
CA ALA A 107 -4.20 -18.60 19.49
C ALA A 107 -4.70 -20.02 19.79
N LYS A 108 -5.96 -20.34 19.42
CA LYS A 108 -6.59 -21.65 19.60
C LYS A 108 -6.50 -22.55 18.37
N LEU A 109 -6.03 -22.01 17.23
CA LEU A 109 -5.79 -22.78 16.02
C LEU A 109 -4.62 -23.74 16.30
N HIS A 110 -4.95 -25.02 16.49
CA HIS A 110 -3.97 -26.10 16.46
C HIS A 110 -3.71 -26.43 14.99
N PRO A 111 -2.46 -26.34 14.51
CA PRO A 111 -2.14 -26.87 13.20
C PRO A 111 -2.41 -28.39 13.19
N GLU A 112 -3.04 -28.87 12.13
CA GLU A 112 -3.15 -30.31 11.85
C GLU A 112 -1.77 -30.95 11.68
#